data_AF-A0A7Z0DS61-F1
#
_entry.id   AF-A0A7Z0DS61-F1
#
_cell.length_a   1.000
_cell.length_b   1.000
_cell.length_c   1.000
_cell.angle_alpha   90.00
_cell.angle_beta   90.00
_cell.angle_gamma   90.00
#
_symmetry.space_group_name_H-M   'P 1'
#
loop_
_entity.id
_entity.type
_entity.pdbx_description
1 polymer ?
#
loop_
_entity_poly.entity_id
_entity_poly.type
_entity_poly.pdbx_seq_one_letter_code
_entity_poly.pdbx_strand_id
1 'polypeptide(L)'
;MSSDATSVAAELTKLTEDPRFSPRKADLKELVVDIVDPDGDAWADVNLFAAFPTESTVKAVYRRPAENVVGAVAGAMVFAPVAWTWWGFHDASKAYEELITESGDPEGSTFLSLWAQGFDGRMDGFWGGLHQLVPMAMGSLLLVAAAVVAVILHRAIATRNVRREEEAAEEARILLTSALTKAQRVVSSRRADHPLRIEGIIKSSMEQLRAAHTDTASATRDLAVTAADVKTSIASLLDTVKSAGEEAASILARANEVNQTVSTSIAKVESSMASMETVVTEGVRGVESAVKTGSEEIRAAAADSSQQFAADVTASLGGFGEQVQESLSSFSQGATTAIKDAGGALVETIGTISGSAERTAQASSELSEQVGLLNEHQETAQSALNAVIADLRDAVLEVEATLARHDGALQGQVSELTGVRDGLGQIARRLTMTAVN
;
A
#
# COMPACT_ATOMS: atom_id res chain seq x y z
N MET A 1 11.54 39.23 -45.10
CA MET A 1 10.41 38.64 -44.34
C MET A 1 9.66 37.57 -45.12
N SER A 2 9.36 37.74 -46.43
CA SER A 2 8.64 36.71 -47.22
C SER A 2 9.31 35.32 -47.22
N SER A 3 10.65 35.23 -47.30
CA SER A 3 11.36 33.93 -47.32
C SER A 3 11.18 33.10 -46.05
N ASP A 4 11.11 33.74 -44.87
CA ASP A 4 10.99 33.03 -43.59
C ASP A 4 9.57 32.48 -43.42
N ALA A 5 8.55 33.27 -43.80
CA ALA A 5 7.15 32.85 -43.76
C ALA A 5 6.89 31.63 -44.67
N THR A 6 7.44 31.63 -45.90
CA THR A 6 7.30 30.49 -46.82
C THR A 6 7.99 29.23 -46.28
N SER A 7 9.17 29.36 -45.65
CA SER A 7 9.86 28.21 -45.04
C SER A 7 9.06 27.61 -43.88
N VAL A 8 8.50 28.45 -43.01
CA VAL A 8 7.69 28.02 -41.87
C VAL A 8 6.39 27.37 -42.32
N ALA A 9 5.72 27.95 -43.33
CA ALA A 9 4.54 27.37 -43.94
C ALA A 9 4.81 25.97 -44.53
N ALA A 10 5.98 25.76 -45.17
CA ALA A 10 6.37 24.46 -45.67
C ALA A 10 6.62 23.43 -44.55
N GLU A 11 7.23 23.84 -43.43
CA GLU A 11 7.41 22.97 -42.26
C GLU A 11 6.06 22.56 -41.65
N LEU A 12 5.15 23.52 -41.44
CA LEU A 12 3.81 23.25 -40.94
C LEU A 12 2.99 22.38 -41.91
N THR A 13 3.15 22.57 -43.22
CA THR A 13 2.50 21.73 -44.23
C THR A 13 2.93 20.27 -44.08
N LYS A 14 4.23 19.99 -43.87
CA LYS A 14 4.72 18.63 -43.58
C LYS A 14 4.06 18.03 -42.33
N LEU A 15 3.86 18.83 -41.29
CA LEU A 15 3.13 18.37 -40.09
C LEU A 15 1.67 18.03 -40.41
N THR A 16 0.99 18.78 -41.28
CA THR A 16 -0.40 18.46 -41.69
C THR A 16 -0.52 17.17 -42.50
N GLU A 17 0.55 16.74 -43.17
CA GLU A 17 0.60 15.49 -43.93
C GLU A 17 0.86 14.27 -43.04
N ASP A 18 1.56 14.48 -41.92
CA ASP A 18 1.87 13.42 -40.97
C ASP A 18 0.60 12.95 -40.22
N PRO A 19 0.27 11.64 -40.29
CA PRO A 19 -0.91 11.07 -39.62
C PRO A 19 -0.98 11.33 -38.11
N ARG A 20 0.16 11.56 -37.44
CA ARG A 20 0.22 11.84 -35.99
C ARG A 20 -0.51 13.13 -35.61
N PHE A 21 -0.62 14.10 -36.53
CA PHE A 21 -1.29 15.38 -36.31
C PHE A 21 -2.72 15.43 -36.86
N SER A 22 -3.30 14.27 -37.20
CA SER A 22 -4.67 14.21 -37.74
C SER A 22 -5.74 14.93 -36.90
N PRO A 23 -5.71 14.92 -35.54
CA PRO A 23 -6.76 15.55 -34.75
C PRO A 23 -6.90 17.06 -34.97
N ARG A 24 -5.79 17.74 -35.27
CA ARG A 24 -5.70 19.20 -35.44
C ARG A 24 -5.25 19.61 -36.85
N LYS A 25 -5.40 18.70 -37.82
CA LYS A 25 -4.95 18.91 -39.20
C LYS A 25 -5.64 20.10 -39.88
N ALA A 26 -6.91 20.36 -39.58
CA ALA A 26 -7.65 21.50 -40.13
C ALA A 26 -7.08 22.82 -39.61
N ASP A 27 -6.97 22.95 -38.29
CA ASP A 27 -6.41 24.13 -37.60
C ASP A 27 -4.97 24.43 -38.05
N LEU A 28 -4.13 23.40 -38.20
CA LEU A 28 -2.76 23.57 -38.71
C LEU A 28 -2.73 24.05 -40.17
N LYS A 29 -3.69 23.63 -41.00
CA LYS A 29 -3.80 24.12 -42.39
C LYS A 29 -4.25 25.57 -42.44
N GLU A 30 -5.18 25.96 -41.58
CA GLU A 30 -5.62 27.35 -41.46
C GLU A 30 -4.46 28.25 -41.03
N LEU A 31 -3.66 27.82 -40.05
CA LEU A 31 -2.44 28.52 -39.65
C LEU A 31 -1.43 28.64 -40.81
N VAL A 32 -1.28 27.60 -41.64
CA VAL A 32 -0.42 27.67 -42.84
C VAL A 32 -0.92 28.75 -43.81
N VAL A 33 -2.23 28.82 -44.05
CA VAL A 33 -2.83 29.83 -44.94
C VAL A 33 -2.58 31.23 -44.39
N ASP A 34 -2.83 31.45 -43.11
CA ASP A 34 -2.65 32.75 -42.43
C ASP A 34 -1.18 33.22 -42.41
N ILE A 35 -0.23 32.29 -42.24
CA ILE A 35 1.21 32.61 -42.28
C ILE A 35 1.66 32.99 -43.71
N VAL A 36 1.10 32.37 -44.75
CA VAL A 36 1.47 32.68 -46.14
C VAL A 36 0.85 34.01 -46.58
N ASP A 37 -0.37 34.30 -46.14
CA ASP A 37 -1.05 35.56 -46.43
C ASP A 37 -0.36 36.74 -45.72
N PRO A 38 0.18 37.74 -46.43
CA PRO A 38 0.79 38.92 -45.83
C PRO A 38 -0.18 39.72 -44.94
N ASP A 39 -1.46 39.70 -45.28
CA ASP A 39 -2.53 40.44 -44.60
C ASP A 39 -3.28 39.56 -43.59
N GLY A 40 -2.88 38.29 -43.43
CA GLY A 40 -3.46 37.35 -42.47
C GLY A 40 -3.20 37.77 -41.02
N ASP A 41 -4.29 37.96 -40.27
CA ASP A 41 -4.30 38.38 -38.87
C ASP A 41 -5.07 37.42 -37.93
N ALA A 42 -5.67 36.35 -38.46
CA ALA A 42 -6.57 35.48 -37.72
C ALA A 42 -5.86 34.81 -36.52
N TRP A 43 -4.58 34.48 -36.66
CA TRP A 43 -3.77 33.91 -35.59
C TRP A 43 -2.83 34.91 -34.91
N ALA A 44 -2.85 36.19 -35.32
CA ALA A 44 -1.96 37.24 -34.80
C ALA A 44 -2.09 37.47 -33.29
N ASP A 45 -3.31 37.30 -32.77
CA ASP A 45 -3.61 37.51 -31.35
C ASP A 45 -3.69 36.22 -30.51
N VAL A 46 -3.61 35.06 -31.15
CA VAL A 46 -3.74 33.75 -30.51
C VAL A 46 -2.37 33.24 -30.05
N ASN A 47 -2.29 32.75 -28.81
CA ASN A 47 -1.11 32.02 -28.35
C ASN A 47 -1.10 30.62 -28.98
N LEU A 48 -0.20 30.39 -29.94
CA LEU A 48 -0.15 29.14 -30.70
C LEU A 48 0.12 27.92 -29.80
N PHE A 49 0.88 28.07 -28.71
CA PHE A 49 1.12 26.95 -27.78
C PHE A 49 -0.14 26.59 -26.99
N ALA A 50 -0.98 27.57 -26.66
CA ALA A 50 -2.25 27.33 -25.99
C ALA A 50 -3.30 26.75 -26.95
N ALA A 51 -3.29 27.16 -28.22
CA ALA A 51 -4.19 26.65 -29.24
C ALA A 51 -3.86 25.22 -29.70
N PHE A 52 -2.57 24.85 -29.67
CA PHE A 52 -2.08 23.53 -30.07
C PHE A 52 -1.40 22.80 -28.89
N PRO A 53 -2.15 22.43 -27.83
CA PRO A 53 -1.56 21.67 -26.74
C PRO A 53 -1.12 20.30 -27.25
N THR A 54 0.10 19.89 -26.87
CA THR A 54 0.78 18.68 -27.36
C THR A 54 -0.06 17.42 -27.19
N GLU A 55 -0.78 17.31 -26.08
CA GLU A 55 -1.66 16.18 -25.74
C GLU A 55 -2.85 16.04 -26.68
N SER A 56 -3.41 17.16 -27.15
CA SER A 56 -4.57 17.16 -28.06
C SER A 56 -4.17 17.15 -29.55
N THR A 57 -2.94 17.55 -29.83
CA THR A 57 -2.44 17.78 -31.20
C THR A 57 -1.70 16.56 -31.74
N VAL A 58 -0.97 15.83 -30.89
CA VAL A 58 -0.23 14.63 -31.26
C VAL A 58 -0.99 13.39 -30.81
N LYS A 59 -1.47 12.59 -31.76
CA LYS A 59 -2.04 11.28 -31.48
C LYS A 59 -1.00 10.20 -31.74
N ALA A 60 -0.72 9.36 -30.74
CA ALA A 60 0.00 8.12 -30.95
C ALA A 60 -0.79 7.26 -31.94
N VAL A 61 -0.19 6.95 -33.09
CA VAL A 61 -0.84 6.15 -34.13
C VAL A 61 -0.85 4.70 -33.69
N TYR A 62 -1.89 4.33 -32.94
CA TYR A 62 -2.11 2.95 -32.51
C TYR A 62 -2.61 2.13 -33.69
N ARG A 63 -1.74 1.32 -34.30
CA ARG A 63 -2.16 0.49 -35.44
C ARG A 63 -1.36 -0.80 -35.57
N ARG A 64 -1.63 -1.80 -34.72
CA ARG A 64 -1.16 -3.17 -34.99
C ARG A 64 -2.22 -4.23 -34.66
N PRO A 65 -3.08 -4.62 -35.62
CA PRO A 65 -3.95 -5.78 -35.47
C PRO A 65 -3.17 -7.07 -35.19
N ALA A 66 -1.91 -7.14 -35.65
CA ALA A 66 -1.00 -8.24 -35.35
C ALA A 66 -0.70 -8.38 -33.85
N GLU A 67 -0.63 -7.29 -33.09
CA GLU A 67 -0.41 -7.35 -31.63
C GLU A 67 -1.64 -7.91 -30.92
N ASN A 68 -2.84 -7.48 -31.34
CA ASN A 68 -4.09 -8.04 -30.84
C ASN A 68 -4.21 -9.54 -31.15
N VAL A 69 -3.79 -9.98 -32.33
CA VAL A 69 -3.78 -11.41 -32.70
C VAL A 69 -2.76 -12.18 -31.87
N VAL A 70 -1.54 -11.67 -31.71
CA VAL A 70 -0.50 -12.33 -30.89
C VAL A 70 -0.94 -12.40 -29.43
N GLY A 71 -1.55 -11.34 -28.90
CA GLY A 71 -2.11 -11.31 -27.55
C GLY A 71 -3.25 -12.31 -27.37
N ALA A 72 -4.16 -12.41 -28.35
CA ALA A 72 -5.24 -13.40 -28.33
C ALA A 72 -4.71 -14.83 -28.41
N VAL A 73 -3.71 -15.09 -29.26
CA VAL A 73 -3.07 -16.42 -29.38
C VAL A 73 -2.33 -16.77 -28.10
N ALA A 74 -1.58 -15.84 -27.51
CA ALA A 74 -0.89 -16.06 -26.25
C ALA A 74 -1.88 -16.36 -25.11
N GLY A 75 -3.00 -15.63 -25.05
CA GLY A 75 -4.08 -15.88 -24.09
C GLY A 75 -4.73 -17.26 -24.29
N ALA A 76 -5.01 -17.66 -25.53
CA ALA A 76 -5.56 -18.98 -25.84
C ALA A 76 -4.56 -20.11 -25.51
N MET A 77 -3.26 -19.88 -25.70
CA MET A 77 -2.20 -20.87 -25.48
C MET A 77 -2.08 -21.28 -24.00
N VAL A 78 -2.51 -20.43 -23.05
CA VAL A 78 -2.58 -20.78 -21.63
C VAL A 78 -3.53 -21.96 -21.36
N PHE A 79 -4.55 -22.14 -22.20
CA PHE A 79 -5.50 -23.24 -22.09
C PHE A 79 -5.05 -24.51 -22.84
N ALA A 80 -4.01 -24.44 -23.66
CA ALA A 80 -3.53 -25.57 -24.44
C ALA A 80 -3.10 -26.78 -23.58
N PRO A 81 -2.40 -26.62 -22.44
CA PRO A 81 -2.07 -27.75 -21.57
C PRO A 81 -3.31 -28.44 -21.00
N VAL A 82 -4.34 -27.67 -20.65
CA VAL A 82 -5.59 -28.20 -20.10
C VAL A 82 -6.36 -28.97 -21.18
N ALA A 83 -6.48 -28.40 -22.37
CA ALA A 83 -7.08 -29.08 -23.52
C ALA A 83 -6.35 -30.39 -23.85
N TRP A 84 -5.01 -30.38 -23.82
CA TRP A 84 -4.18 -31.56 -23.99
C TRP A 84 -4.47 -32.64 -22.94
N THR A 85 -4.63 -32.23 -21.68
CA THR A 85 -4.94 -33.20 -20.60
C THR A 85 -6.31 -33.84 -20.74
N TRP A 86 -7.32 -33.07 -21.15
CA TRP A 86 -8.67 -33.60 -21.39
C TRP A 86 -8.70 -34.56 -22.57
N TRP A 87 -7.94 -34.25 -23.63
CA TRP A 87 -7.83 -35.15 -24.77
C TRP A 87 -7.16 -36.47 -24.37
N GLY A 88 -6.01 -36.41 -23.69
CA GLY A 88 -5.32 -37.62 -23.22
C GLY A 88 -6.21 -38.50 -22.34
N PHE A 89 -7.02 -37.89 -21.46
CA PHE A 89 -7.98 -38.60 -20.63
C PHE A 89 -9.12 -39.25 -21.44
N HIS A 90 -9.63 -38.54 -22.44
CA HIS A 90 -10.67 -39.06 -23.33
C HIS A 90 -10.20 -40.29 -24.12
N ASP A 91 -8.98 -40.24 -24.64
CA ASP A 91 -8.39 -41.36 -25.37
C ASP A 91 -8.09 -42.54 -24.43
N ALA A 92 -7.63 -42.28 -23.21
CA ALA A 92 -7.43 -43.31 -22.18
C ALA A 92 -8.73 -44.00 -21.78
N SER A 93 -9.82 -43.22 -21.64
CA SER A 93 -11.14 -43.74 -21.31
C SER A 93 -11.68 -44.66 -22.41
N LYS A 94 -11.49 -44.29 -23.68
CA LYS A 94 -11.87 -45.13 -24.83
C LYS A 94 -11.07 -46.43 -24.89
N ALA A 95 -9.76 -46.37 -24.74
CA ALA A 95 -8.92 -47.57 -24.75
C ALA A 95 -9.26 -48.54 -23.60
N TYR A 96 -9.64 -48.01 -22.44
CA TYR A 96 -10.12 -48.80 -21.31
C TYR A 96 -11.48 -49.45 -21.58
N GLU A 97 -12.42 -48.72 -22.20
CA GLU A 97 -13.72 -49.26 -22.62
C GLU A 97 -13.55 -50.42 -23.62
N GLU A 98 -12.66 -50.26 -24.60
CA GLU A 98 -12.30 -51.31 -25.57
C GLU A 98 -11.69 -52.53 -24.86
N LEU A 99 -10.78 -52.33 -23.90
CA LEU A 99 -10.17 -53.40 -23.10
C LEU A 99 -11.22 -54.22 -22.33
N ILE A 100 -12.13 -53.56 -21.61
CA ILE A 100 -13.19 -54.25 -20.84
C ILE A 100 -14.12 -55.04 -21.77
N THR A 101 -14.46 -54.45 -22.92
CA THR A 101 -15.39 -55.07 -23.88
C THR A 101 -14.80 -56.35 -24.49
N GLU A 102 -13.49 -56.37 -24.77
CA GLU A 102 -12.83 -57.52 -25.38
C GLU A 102 -12.37 -58.59 -24.38
N SER A 103 -11.80 -58.18 -23.25
CA SER A 103 -11.05 -59.07 -22.35
C SER A 103 -11.72 -59.31 -21.00
N GLY A 104 -12.83 -58.62 -20.71
CA GLY A 104 -13.45 -58.60 -19.39
C GLY A 104 -12.77 -57.63 -18.42
N ASP A 105 -13.26 -57.57 -17.18
CA ASP A 105 -12.74 -56.65 -16.16
C ASP A 105 -11.31 -57.08 -15.76
N PRO A 106 -10.28 -56.22 -15.93
CA PRO A 106 -8.89 -56.60 -15.69
C PRO A 106 -8.62 -56.77 -14.18
N GLU A 107 -8.63 -58.01 -13.71
CA GLU A 107 -8.47 -58.35 -12.29
C GLU A 107 -7.16 -57.80 -11.69
N GLY A 108 -7.29 -56.88 -10.73
CA GLY A 108 -6.20 -56.43 -9.86
C GLY A 108 -5.34 -55.28 -10.40
N SER A 109 -5.61 -54.77 -11.60
CA SER A 109 -4.89 -53.61 -12.15
C SER A 109 -5.71 -52.32 -12.04
N THR A 110 -5.09 -51.24 -11.57
CA THR A 110 -5.77 -49.94 -11.52
C THR A 110 -5.73 -49.27 -12.89
N PHE A 111 -6.74 -48.45 -13.22
CA PHE A 111 -6.79 -47.69 -14.48
C PHE A 111 -5.50 -46.92 -14.77
N LEU A 112 -4.90 -46.29 -13.76
CA LEU A 112 -3.64 -45.55 -13.92
C LEU A 112 -2.46 -46.46 -14.29
N SER A 113 -2.41 -47.68 -13.73
CA SER A 113 -1.40 -48.67 -14.09
C SER A 113 -1.55 -49.11 -15.55
N LEU A 114 -2.79 -49.36 -15.98
CA LEU A 114 -3.11 -49.73 -17.36
C LEU A 114 -2.82 -48.58 -18.34
N TRP A 115 -3.13 -47.34 -17.96
CA TRP A 115 -2.84 -46.16 -18.78
C TRP A 115 -1.33 -45.90 -18.91
N ALA A 116 -0.56 -46.12 -17.85
CA ALA A 116 0.90 -46.04 -17.90
C ALA A 116 1.52 -47.09 -18.83
N GLN A 117 0.87 -48.25 -18.97
CA GLN A 117 1.29 -49.36 -19.85
C GLN A 117 0.68 -49.29 -21.26
N GLY A 118 -0.20 -48.32 -21.53
CA GLY A 118 -0.83 -48.14 -22.84
C GLY A 118 -1.95 -49.15 -23.17
N PHE A 119 -2.61 -49.71 -22.16
CA PHE A 119 -3.75 -50.65 -22.30
C PHE A 119 -3.46 -51.87 -23.20
N ASP A 120 -2.32 -52.53 -22.96
CA ASP A 120 -1.83 -53.69 -23.74
C ASP A 120 -1.62 -53.39 -25.23
N GLY A 121 -1.04 -52.22 -25.53
CA GLY A 121 -0.69 -51.83 -26.90
C GLY A 121 -1.84 -51.26 -27.73
N ARG A 122 -3.05 -51.14 -27.16
CA ARG A 122 -4.18 -50.44 -27.80
C ARG A 122 -3.90 -48.96 -28.04
N MET A 123 -2.91 -48.41 -27.33
CA MET A 123 -2.39 -47.06 -27.54
C MET A 123 -1.08 -47.00 -28.35
N ASP A 124 -0.59 -48.06 -29.00
CA ASP A 124 0.72 -48.04 -29.67
C ASP A 124 0.75 -47.23 -30.99
N GLY A 125 -0.39 -46.70 -31.42
CA GLY A 125 -0.43 -45.75 -32.53
C GLY A 125 0.36 -44.47 -32.23
N PHE A 126 0.84 -43.77 -33.25
CA PHE A 126 1.62 -42.53 -33.10
C PHE A 126 0.97 -41.51 -32.14
N TRP A 127 -0.35 -41.33 -32.23
CA TRP A 127 -1.12 -40.45 -31.35
C TRP A 127 -1.41 -41.07 -29.98
N GLY A 128 -1.66 -42.37 -29.92
CA GLY A 128 -1.90 -43.08 -28.65
C GLY A 128 -0.66 -43.11 -27.76
N GLY A 129 0.53 -43.31 -28.36
CA GLY A 129 1.80 -43.34 -27.64
C GLY A 129 2.14 -41.99 -27.01
N LEU A 130 1.72 -40.89 -27.64
CA LEU A 130 1.84 -39.53 -27.08
C LEU A 130 0.87 -39.29 -25.91
N HIS A 131 -0.24 -40.05 -25.85
CA HIS A 131 -1.25 -39.94 -24.80
C HIS A 131 -1.07 -40.96 -23.67
N GLN A 132 -0.07 -41.84 -23.72
CA GLN A 132 0.34 -42.63 -22.56
C GLN A 132 0.76 -41.70 -21.42
N LEU A 133 0.55 -42.13 -20.17
CA LEU A 133 0.68 -41.29 -18.97
C LEU A 133 1.99 -40.46 -18.93
N VAL A 134 3.14 -41.11 -19.20
CA VAL A 134 4.46 -40.46 -19.11
C VAL A 134 4.73 -39.48 -20.26
N PRO A 135 4.57 -39.87 -21.55
CA PRO A 135 4.65 -38.92 -22.68
C PRO A 135 3.65 -37.76 -22.58
N MET A 136 2.44 -38.04 -22.10
CA MET A 136 1.39 -37.04 -21.91
C MET A 136 1.78 -36.00 -20.85
N ALA A 137 2.32 -36.45 -19.71
CA ALA A 137 2.82 -35.56 -18.66
C ALA A 137 4.02 -34.72 -19.15
N MET A 138 4.91 -35.30 -19.96
CA MET A 138 6.01 -34.55 -20.58
C MET A 138 5.47 -33.51 -21.58
N GLY A 139 4.48 -33.88 -22.39
CA GLY A 139 3.83 -32.99 -23.35
C GLY A 139 3.12 -31.81 -22.66
N SER A 140 2.40 -32.07 -21.56
CA SER A 140 1.75 -31.01 -20.79
C SER A 140 2.77 -30.06 -20.16
N LEU A 141 3.87 -30.57 -19.60
CA LEU A 141 4.96 -29.75 -19.07
C LEU A 141 5.60 -28.87 -20.16
N LEU A 142 5.85 -29.43 -21.35
CA LEU A 142 6.38 -28.69 -22.49
C LEU A 142 5.40 -27.62 -22.99
N LEU A 143 4.10 -27.91 -23.02
CA LEU A 143 3.06 -26.94 -23.38
C LEU A 143 2.97 -25.80 -22.36
N VAL A 144 3.07 -26.11 -21.06
CA VAL A 144 3.12 -25.09 -20.00
C VAL A 144 4.36 -24.22 -20.18
N ALA A 145 5.54 -24.82 -20.39
CA ALA A 145 6.77 -24.08 -20.63
C ALA A 145 6.67 -23.18 -21.87
N ALA A 146 6.11 -23.70 -22.96
CA ALA A 146 5.89 -22.94 -24.20
C ALA A 146 4.89 -21.79 -24.00
N ALA A 147 3.80 -22.01 -23.26
CA ALA A 147 2.83 -20.97 -22.93
C ALA A 147 3.47 -19.84 -22.10
N VAL A 148 4.29 -20.19 -21.10
CA VAL A 148 5.04 -19.20 -20.31
C VAL A 148 5.99 -18.39 -21.19
N VAL A 149 6.76 -19.04 -22.07
CA VAL A 149 7.65 -18.35 -23.01
C VAL A 149 6.86 -17.43 -23.95
N ALA A 150 5.71 -17.88 -24.46
CA ALA A 150 4.85 -17.07 -25.32
C ALA A 150 4.31 -15.83 -24.61
N VAL A 151 3.89 -15.96 -23.35
CA VAL A 151 3.43 -14.83 -22.52
C VAL A 151 4.57 -13.83 -22.26
N ILE A 152 5.76 -14.32 -21.92
CA ILE A 152 6.94 -13.46 -21.72
C ILE A 152 7.30 -12.73 -23.01
N LEU A 153 7.31 -13.43 -24.14
CA LEU A 153 7.63 -12.85 -25.44
C LEU A 153 6.60 -11.80 -25.86
N HIS A 154 5.31 -12.08 -25.68
CA HIS A 154 4.23 -11.12 -25.91
C HIS A 154 4.44 -9.85 -25.07
N ARG A 155 4.70 -10.01 -23.77
CA ARG A 155 4.97 -8.87 -22.89
C ARG A 155 6.21 -8.09 -23.31
N ALA A 156 7.28 -8.77 -23.71
CA ALA A 156 8.50 -8.11 -24.17
C ALA A 156 8.30 -7.33 -25.48
N ILE A 157 7.49 -7.86 -26.41
CA ILE A 157 7.12 -7.19 -27.66
C ILE A 157 6.24 -5.98 -27.36
N ALA A 158 5.20 -6.14 -26.53
CA ALA A 158 4.31 -5.05 -26.14
C ALA A 158 5.09 -3.89 -25.50
N THR A 159 5.96 -4.17 -24.53
CA THR A 159 6.80 -3.13 -23.90
C THR A 159 7.73 -2.43 -24.89
N ARG A 160 8.30 -3.17 -25.85
CA ARG A 160 9.15 -2.57 -26.91
C ARG A 160 8.34 -1.70 -27.86
N ASN A 161 7.11 -2.08 -28.17
CA ASN A 161 6.23 -1.28 -29.01
C ASN A 161 5.82 0.01 -28.30
N VAL A 162 5.41 -0.07 -27.03
CA VAL A 162 5.08 1.11 -26.21
C VAL A 162 6.24 2.10 -26.17
N ARG A 163 7.48 1.62 -25.94
CA ARG A 163 8.67 2.50 -25.97
C ARG A 163 8.88 3.18 -27.32
N ARG A 164 8.73 2.43 -28.43
CA ARG A 164 8.84 3.01 -29.77
C ARG A 164 7.74 4.03 -30.06
N GLU A 165 6.55 3.82 -29.52
CA GLU A 165 5.44 4.76 -29.64
C GLU A 165 5.69 6.03 -28.82
N GLU A 166 6.22 5.89 -27.60
CA GLU A 166 6.63 7.02 -26.76
C GLU A 166 7.74 7.83 -27.44
N GLU A 167 8.78 7.17 -27.97
CA GLU A 167 9.86 7.81 -28.73
C GLU A 167 9.32 8.56 -29.96
N ALA A 168 8.45 7.92 -30.75
CA ALA A 168 7.85 8.54 -31.93
C ALA A 168 6.88 9.69 -31.59
N ALA A 169 6.20 9.63 -30.44
CA ALA A 169 5.35 10.71 -29.95
C ALA A 169 6.19 11.89 -29.46
N GLU A 170 7.31 11.63 -28.78
CA GLU A 170 8.21 12.66 -28.30
C GLU A 170 8.88 13.39 -29.46
N GLU A 171 9.35 12.67 -30.48
CA GLU A 171 9.85 13.27 -31.72
C GLU A 171 8.79 14.18 -32.38
N ALA A 172 7.53 13.74 -32.43
CA ALA A 172 6.44 14.55 -32.99
C ALA A 172 6.17 15.82 -32.16
N ARG A 173 6.26 15.75 -30.83
CA ARG A 173 6.12 16.91 -29.94
C ARG A 173 7.24 17.92 -30.15
N ILE A 174 8.48 17.45 -30.30
CA ILE A 174 9.64 18.31 -30.57
C ILE A 174 9.46 19.02 -31.92
N LEU A 175 9.05 18.29 -32.96
CA LEU A 175 8.80 18.86 -34.29
C LEU A 175 7.68 19.91 -34.25
N LEU A 176 6.56 19.62 -33.57
CA LEU A 176 5.46 20.56 -33.41
C LEU A 176 5.90 21.82 -32.67
N THR A 177 6.55 21.66 -31.51
CA THR A 177 7.01 22.79 -30.68
C THR A 177 7.98 23.68 -31.46
N SER A 178 8.91 23.09 -32.21
CA SER A 178 9.83 23.83 -33.06
C SER A 178 9.11 24.63 -34.14
N ALA A 179 8.17 23.99 -34.87
CA ALA A 179 7.41 24.64 -35.92
C ALA A 179 6.51 25.77 -35.38
N LEU A 180 5.82 25.53 -34.25
CA LEU A 180 4.98 26.55 -33.59
C LEU A 180 5.80 27.72 -33.06
N THR A 181 7.02 27.48 -32.55
CA THR A 181 7.93 28.56 -32.12
C THR A 181 8.30 29.47 -33.30
N LYS A 182 8.63 28.88 -34.46
CA LYS A 182 8.94 29.65 -35.67
C LYS A 182 7.71 30.39 -36.21
N ALA A 183 6.55 29.73 -36.21
CA ALA A 183 5.27 30.32 -36.58
C ALA A 183 4.93 31.52 -35.68
N GLN A 184 5.03 31.35 -34.36
CA GLN A 184 4.75 32.40 -33.38
C GLN A 184 5.64 33.62 -33.61
N ARG A 185 6.90 33.42 -34.01
CA ARG A 185 7.83 34.52 -34.34
C ARG A 185 7.44 35.28 -35.60
N VAL A 186 7.01 34.57 -36.67
CA VAL A 186 6.54 35.20 -37.90
C VAL A 186 5.28 36.00 -37.63
N VAL A 187 4.32 35.39 -36.94
CA VAL A 187 3.03 36.00 -36.58
C VAL A 187 3.21 37.18 -35.61
N SER A 188 4.10 37.06 -34.61
CA SER A 188 4.36 38.16 -33.66
C SER A 188 5.09 39.35 -34.29
N SER A 189 5.91 39.13 -35.32
CA SER A 189 6.57 40.22 -36.04
C SER A 189 5.56 41.15 -36.73
N ARG A 190 4.45 40.62 -37.24
CA ARG A 190 3.36 41.43 -37.82
C ARG A 190 2.61 42.24 -36.76
N ARG A 191 2.52 41.72 -35.54
CA ARG A 191 1.85 42.35 -34.40
C ARG A 191 2.54 43.64 -33.94
N ALA A 192 3.84 43.80 -34.21
CA ALA A 192 4.64 44.94 -33.77
C ALA A 192 4.44 46.22 -34.60
N ASP A 193 3.86 46.13 -35.80
CA ASP A 193 3.79 47.25 -36.76
C ASP A 193 2.50 48.10 -36.65
N HIS A 194 1.62 47.84 -35.67
CA HIS A 194 0.32 48.53 -35.58
C HIS A 194 0.31 49.66 -34.51
N PRO A 195 0.44 50.95 -34.89
CA PRO A 195 0.60 52.09 -33.95
C PRO A 195 -0.64 52.39 -33.09
N LEU A 196 -1.85 52.02 -33.55
CA LEU A 196 -3.10 52.14 -32.76
C LEU A 196 -3.10 51.27 -31.49
N ARG A 197 -2.16 50.33 -31.38
CA ARG A 197 -2.08 49.39 -30.27
C ARG A 197 -1.28 49.91 -29.09
N ILE A 198 -0.37 50.87 -29.28
CA ILE A 198 0.43 51.45 -28.18
C ILE A 198 -0.50 52.19 -27.20
N GLU A 199 -1.51 52.89 -27.69
CA GLU A 199 -2.51 53.56 -26.84
C GLU A 199 -3.42 52.56 -26.10
N GLY A 200 -3.82 51.48 -26.78
CA GLY A 200 -4.58 50.38 -26.16
C GLY A 200 -3.78 49.60 -25.11
N ILE A 201 -2.49 49.35 -25.38
CA ILE A 201 -1.57 48.70 -24.45
C ILE A 201 -1.38 49.58 -23.22
N ILE A 202 -1.04 50.87 -23.37
CA ILE A 202 -0.86 51.79 -22.22
C ILE A 202 -2.14 51.87 -21.36
N LYS A 203 -3.31 51.98 -21.98
CA LYS A 203 -4.58 52.02 -21.25
C LYS A 203 -4.85 50.71 -20.50
N SER A 204 -4.62 49.57 -21.16
CA SER A 204 -4.77 48.25 -20.54
C SER A 204 -3.72 47.99 -19.45
N SER A 205 -2.48 48.46 -19.62
CA SER A 205 -1.39 48.40 -18.64
C SER A 205 -1.72 49.23 -17.41
N MET A 206 -2.32 50.42 -17.56
CA MET A 206 -2.79 51.23 -16.41
C MET A 206 -3.99 50.61 -15.68
N GLU A 207 -4.92 49.99 -16.41
CA GLU A 207 -6.05 49.26 -15.81
C GLU A 207 -5.58 48.00 -15.08
N GLN A 208 -4.68 47.21 -15.69
CA GLN A 208 -4.06 46.04 -15.06
C GLN A 208 -3.20 46.42 -13.85
N LEU A 209 -2.47 47.55 -13.90
CA LEU A 209 -1.71 48.03 -12.75
C LEU A 209 -2.63 48.39 -11.58
N ARG A 210 -3.73 49.12 -11.83
CA ARG A 210 -4.71 49.42 -10.79
C ARG A 210 -5.33 48.14 -10.22
N ALA A 211 -5.71 47.20 -11.07
CA ALA A 211 -6.24 45.91 -10.64
C ALA A 211 -5.21 45.16 -9.78
N ALA A 212 -3.97 45.01 -10.24
CA ALA A 212 -2.89 44.35 -9.51
C ALA A 212 -2.58 45.03 -8.17
N HIS A 213 -2.63 46.36 -8.09
CA HIS A 213 -2.42 47.09 -6.84
C HIS A 213 -3.56 46.87 -5.83
N THR A 214 -4.79 46.69 -6.33
CA THR A 214 -5.97 46.41 -5.52
C THR A 214 -5.95 44.96 -5.03
N ASP A 215 -5.61 44.02 -5.92
CA ASP A 215 -5.42 42.60 -5.61
C ASP A 215 -4.31 42.41 -4.56
N THR A 216 -3.17 43.10 -4.71
CA THR A 216 -2.07 43.05 -3.73
C THR A 216 -2.50 43.57 -2.36
N ALA A 217 -3.30 44.64 -2.33
CA ALA A 217 -3.83 45.17 -1.07
C ALA A 217 -4.85 44.21 -0.42
N SER A 218 -5.66 43.50 -1.22
CA SER A 218 -6.55 42.45 -0.72
C SER A 218 -5.76 41.27 -0.17
N ALA A 219 -4.85 40.71 -0.97
CA ALA A 219 -4.02 39.57 -0.59
C ALA A 219 -3.21 39.85 0.69
N THR A 220 -2.70 41.07 0.87
CA THR A 220 -1.99 41.46 2.11
C THR A 220 -2.93 41.48 3.33
N ARG A 221 -4.19 41.90 3.15
CA ARG A 221 -5.21 41.88 4.20
C ARG A 221 -5.65 40.44 4.51
N ASP A 222 -5.84 39.63 3.48
CA ASP A 222 -6.25 38.22 3.61
C ASP A 222 -5.15 37.38 4.27
N LEU A 223 -3.87 37.67 3.97
CA LEU A 223 -2.73 37.10 4.68
C LEU A 223 -2.71 37.48 6.17
N ALA A 224 -3.06 38.72 6.50
CA ALA A 224 -3.12 39.17 7.89
C ALA A 224 -4.27 38.51 8.68
N VAL A 225 -5.42 38.27 8.04
CA VAL A 225 -6.54 37.50 8.61
C VAL A 225 -6.14 36.04 8.80
N THR A 226 -5.61 35.41 7.76
CA THR A 226 -5.14 34.01 7.80
C THR A 226 -4.07 33.81 8.88
N ALA A 227 -3.14 34.76 9.04
CA ALA A 227 -2.13 34.69 10.10
C ALA A 227 -2.76 34.77 11.52
N ALA A 228 -3.84 35.53 11.70
CA ALA A 228 -4.58 35.58 12.96
C ALA A 228 -5.34 34.27 13.23
N ASP A 229 -5.90 33.65 12.18
CA ASP A 229 -6.59 32.36 12.28
C ASP A 229 -5.61 31.22 12.57
N VAL A 230 -4.46 31.18 11.91
CA VAL A 230 -3.36 30.24 12.20
C VAL A 230 -2.92 30.34 13.65
N LYS A 231 -2.77 31.57 14.19
CA LYS A 231 -2.42 31.77 15.60
C LYS A 231 -3.47 31.16 16.54
N THR A 232 -4.75 31.30 16.21
CA THR A 232 -5.86 30.75 17.00
C THR A 232 -5.89 29.23 16.93
N SER A 233 -5.70 28.66 15.73
CA SER A 233 -5.63 27.21 15.51
C SER A 233 -4.43 26.57 16.21
N ILE A 234 -3.25 27.22 16.21
CA ILE A 234 -2.08 26.77 16.97
C ILE A 234 -2.36 26.79 18.47
N ALA A 235 -3.04 27.81 18.99
CA ALA A 235 -3.40 27.87 20.40
C ALA A 235 -4.35 26.73 20.79
N SER A 236 -5.34 26.41 19.94
CA SER A 236 -6.24 25.26 20.14
C SER A 236 -5.48 23.93 20.09
N LEU A 237 -4.55 23.77 19.15
CA LEU A 237 -3.76 22.54 19.01
C LEU A 237 -2.85 22.33 20.22
N LEU A 238 -2.24 23.40 20.76
CA LEU A 238 -1.46 23.33 21.98
C LEU A 238 -2.29 22.91 23.20
N ASP A 239 -3.53 23.36 23.29
CA ASP A 239 -4.46 22.96 24.36
C ASP A 239 -4.84 21.48 24.23
N THR A 240 -5.17 21.01 23.02
CA THR A 240 -5.43 19.58 22.74
C THR A 240 -4.24 18.70 23.06
N VAL A 241 -3.02 19.08 22.68
CA VAL A 241 -1.79 18.34 22.99
C VAL A 241 -1.55 18.28 24.50
N LYS A 242 -1.83 19.37 25.22
CA LYS A 242 -1.71 19.39 26.68
C LYS A 242 -2.70 18.43 27.34
N SER A 243 -3.98 18.44 26.93
CA SER A 243 -4.99 17.50 27.43
C SER A 243 -4.64 16.05 27.13
N ALA A 244 -4.16 15.74 25.92
CA ALA A 244 -3.71 14.40 25.57
C ALA A 244 -2.50 13.94 26.42
N GLY A 245 -1.60 14.86 26.75
CA GLY A 245 -0.47 14.59 27.66
C GLY A 245 -0.90 14.29 29.09
N GLU A 246 -1.89 15.01 29.62
CA GLU A 246 -2.48 14.78 30.95
C GLU A 246 -3.20 13.41 31.00
N GLU A 247 -3.92 13.05 29.93
CA GLU A 247 -4.61 11.77 29.80
C GLU A 247 -3.62 10.59 29.70
N ALA A 248 -2.56 10.72 28.89
CA ALA A 248 -1.50 9.71 28.78
C ALA A 248 -0.77 9.47 30.11
N ALA A 249 -0.55 10.52 30.91
CA ALA A 249 0.02 10.40 32.25
C ALA A 249 -0.91 9.60 33.20
N SER A 250 -2.23 9.79 33.08
CA SER A 250 -3.21 9.04 33.86
C SER A 250 -3.27 7.56 33.50
N ILE A 251 -3.13 7.23 32.20
CA ILE A 251 -3.07 5.85 31.69
C ILE A 251 -1.82 5.13 32.23
N LEU A 252 -0.66 5.79 32.20
CA LEU A 252 0.58 5.23 32.77
C LEU A 252 0.48 4.98 34.28
N ALA A 253 -0.20 5.86 35.02
CA ALA A 253 -0.43 5.66 36.45
C ALA A 253 -1.31 4.43 36.71
N ARG A 254 -2.41 4.25 35.96
CA ARG A 254 -3.31 3.08 36.04
C ARG A 254 -2.60 1.77 35.66
N ALA A 255 -1.77 1.79 34.62
CA ALA A 255 -0.99 0.62 34.21
C ALA A 255 -0.02 0.15 35.30
N ASN A 256 0.62 1.08 36.02
CA ASN A 256 1.50 0.76 37.15
C ASN A 256 0.73 0.12 38.33
N GLU A 257 -0.49 0.59 38.62
CA GLU A 257 -1.36 0.03 39.66
C GLU A 257 -1.78 -1.43 39.35
N VAL A 258 -2.12 -1.71 38.09
CA VAL A 258 -2.42 -3.08 37.62
C VAL A 258 -1.20 -3.98 37.77
N ASN A 259 -0.02 -3.52 37.37
CA ASN A 259 1.22 -4.30 37.47
C ASN A 259 1.59 -4.65 38.93
N GLN A 260 1.36 -3.71 39.85
CA GLN A 260 1.54 -3.94 41.29
C GLN A 260 0.53 -4.97 41.84
N THR A 261 -0.72 -4.93 41.37
CA THR A 261 -1.78 -5.88 41.76
C THR A 261 -1.47 -7.31 41.29
N VAL A 262 -0.98 -7.45 40.05
CA VAL A 262 -0.55 -8.74 39.49
C VAL A 262 0.65 -9.30 40.25
N SER A 263 1.66 -8.48 40.52
CA SER A 263 2.85 -8.88 41.29
C SER A 263 2.49 -9.37 42.69
N THR A 264 1.56 -8.68 43.37
CA THR A 264 1.06 -9.09 44.69
C THR A 264 0.31 -10.42 44.64
N SER A 265 -0.44 -10.66 43.56
CA SER A 265 -1.18 -11.92 43.36
C SER A 265 -0.23 -13.10 43.11
N ILE A 266 0.84 -12.89 42.32
CA ILE A 266 1.88 -13.91 42.08
C ILE A 266 2.58 -14.29 43.38
N ALA A 267 2.98 -13.31 44.21
CA ALA A 267 3.62 -13.57 45.50
C ALA A 267 2.72 -14.38 46.45
N LYS A 268 1.39 -14.15 46.42
CA LYS A 268 0.44 -14.94 47.21
C LYS A 268 0.37 -16.39 46.74
N VAL A 269 0.38 -16.64 45.43
CA VAL A 269 0.39 -17.99 44.84
C VAL A 269 1.67 -18.74 45.22
N GLU A 270 2.84 -18.10 45.13
CA GLU A 270 4.12 -18.69 45.53
C GLU A 270 4.11 -19.10 47.02
N SER A 271 3.59 -18.23 47.90
CA SER A 271 3.44 -18.55 49.33
C SER A 271 2.51 -19.74 49.58
N SER A 272 1.40 -19.86 48.84
CA SER A 272 0.48 -21.00 48.95
C SER A 272 1.12 -22.30 48.44
N MET A 273 1.91 -22.25 47.36
CA MET A 273 2.65 -23.40 46.85
C MET A 273 3.72 -23.88 47.84
N ALA A 274 4.46 -22.97 48.45
CA ALA A 274 5.47 -23.30 49.48
C ALA A 274 4.83 -23.96 50.73
N SER A 275 3.67 -23.48 51.15
CA SER A 275 2.91 -24.11 52.23
C SER A 275 2.45 -25.53 51.87
N MET A 276 2.04 -25.75 50.62
CA MET A 276 1.63 -27.08 50.13
C MET A 276 2.80 -28.06 50.10
N GLU A 277 3.98 -27.62 49.67
CA GLU A 277 5.21 -28.43 49.67
C GLU A 277 5.60 -28.87 51.08
N THR A 278 5.45 -27.98 52.07
CA THR A 278 5.74 -28.29 53.48
C THR A 278 4.79 -29.36 54.01
N VAL A 279 3.48 -29.21 53.78
CA VAL A 279 2.46 -30.18 54.21
C VAL A 279 2.68 -31.55 53.58
N VAL A 280 3.00 -31.61 52.29
CA VAL A 280 3.32 -32.88 51.60
C VAL A 280 4.58 -33.53 52.18
N THR A 281 5.62 -32.75 52.42
CA THR A 281 6.89 -33.25 52.96
C THR A 281 6.75 -33.74 54.39
N GLU A 282 6.01 -33.04 55.24
CA GLU A 282 5.71 -33.45 56.61
C GLU A 282 4.83 -34.71 56.64
N GLY A 283 3.84 -34.81 55.76
CA GLY A 283 3.01 -36.01 55.62
C GLY A 283 3.83 -37.25 55.23
N VAL A 284 4.75 -37.12 54.26
CA VAL A 284 5.64 -38.22 53.85
C VAL A 284 6.57 -38.66 54.98
N ARG A 285 7.16 -37.71 55.72
CA ARG A 285 8.01 -38.02 56.90
C ARG A 285 7.23 -38.71 58.01
N GLY A 286 5.98 -38.33 58.24
CA GLY A 286 5.10 -38.98 59.21
C GLY A 286 4.87 -40.46 58.88
N VAL A 287 4.60 -40.77 57.61
CA VAL A 287 4.44 -42.16 57.13
C VAL A 287 5.74 -42.95 57.25
N GLU A 288 6.87 -42.36 56.87
CA GLU A 288 8.19 -42.99 56.99
C GLU A 288 8.52 -43.35 58.45
N SER A 289 8.25 -42.43 59.38
CA SER A 289 8.45 -42.66 60.81
C SER A 289 7.58 -43.80 61.33
N ALA A 290 6.29 -43.84 60.97
CA ALA A 290 5.37 -44.90 61.39
C ALA A 290 5.80 -46.28 60.88
N VAL A 291 6.25 -46.37 59.62
CA VAL A 291 6.78 -47.61 59.03
C VAL A 291 8.04 -48.06 59.75
N LYS A 292 8.96 -47.13 60.06
CA LYS A 292 10.21 -47.45 60.75
C LYS A 292 9.94 -47.98 62.16
N THR A 293 9.11 -47.29 62.95
CA THR A 293 8.73 -47.70 64.31
C THR A 293 8.09 -49.09 64.30
N GLY A 294 7.10 -49.33 63.41
CA GLY A 294 6.48 -50.65 63.30
C GLY A 294 7.47 -51.75 62.88
N SER A 295 8.46 -51.44 62.04
CA SER A 295 9.51 -52.42 61.67
C SER A 295 10.46 -52.76 62.83
N GLU A 296 10.74 -51.79 63.70
CA GLU A 296 11.57 -51.97 64.89
C GLU A 296 10.84 -52.78 65.96
N GLU A 297 9.53 -52.53 66.15
CA GLU A 297 8.67 -53.33 67.02
C GLU A 297 8.53 -54.78 66.54
N ILE A 298 8.35 -55.01 65.23
CA ILE A 298 8.32 -56.35 64.64
C ILE A 298 9.65 -57.09 64.85
N ARG A 299 10.79 -56.39 64.72
CA ARG A 299 12.11 -56.98 64.98
C ARG A 299 12.32 -57.31 66.46
N ALA A 300 11.88 -56.44 67.36
CA ALA A 300 11.94 -56.69 68.80
C ALA A 300 11.09 -57.90 69.19
N ALA A 301 9.87 -58.01 68.67
CA ALA A 301 8.99 -59.16 68.86
C ALA A 301 9.57 -60.46 68.24
N ALA A 302 10.29 -60.35 67.13
CA ALA A 302 10.92 -61.50 66.48
C ALA A 302 12.20 -62.00 67.17
N ALA A 303 12.85 -61.19 67.99
CA ALA A 303 14.05 -61.57 68.73
C ALA A 303 13.74 -62.31 70.04
N ASP A 304 12.52 -62.20 70.57
CA ASP A 304 12.14 -62.76 71.87
C ASP A 304 11.40 -64.13 71.71
N SER A 305 12.21 -65.19 71.60
CA SER A 305 11.89 -66.61 71.88
C SER A 305 10.77 -67.36 71.11
N SER A 306 11.17 -68.45 70.43
CA SER A 306 10.44 -69.18 69.38
C SER A 306 9.28 -70.10 69.81
N GLN A 307 8.68 -69.90 70.98
CA GLN A 307 7.48 -70.64 71.39
C GLN A 307 6.34 -69.75 71.84
N GLN A 308 6.65 -68.53 72.30
CA GLN A 308 5.69 -67.43 72.43
C GLN A 308 5.43 -66.73 71.09
N PHE A 309 6.37 -66.89 70.14
CA PHE A 309 6.34 -66.31 68.80
C PHE A 309 5.00 -66.45 68.06
N ALA A 310 4.29 -67.57 68.09
CA ALA A 310 3.02 -67.66 67.34
C ALA A 310 1.88 -66.82 67.99
N ALA A 311 1.84 -66.75 69.32
CA ALA A 311 0.86 -65.97 70.05
C ALA A 311 1.20 -64.47 70.02
N ASP A 312 2.48 -64.14 70.23
CA ASP A 312 2.97 -62.77 70.29
C ASP A 312 3.15 -62.16 68.89
N VAL A 313 3.40 -62.95 67.84
CA VAL A 313 3.30 -62.47 66.44
C VAL A 313 1.84 -62.25 66.06
N THR A 314 0.89 -63.05 66.54
CA THR A 314 -0.53 -62.76 66.28
C THR A 314 -0.99 -61.51 67.02
N ALA A 315 -0.55 -61.32 68.27
CA ALA A 315 -0.83 -60.12 69.06
C ALA A 315 -0.09 -58.88 68.54
N SER A 316 1.17 -59.01 68.12
CA SER A 316 1.96 -57.92 67.54
C SER A 316 1.56 -57.61 66.09
N LEU A 317 1.10 -58.59 65.29
CA LEU A 317 0.46 -58.31 64.00
C LEU A 317 -0.93 -57.69 64.19
N GLY A 318 -1.63 -58.03 65.28
CA GLY A 318 -2.86 -57.37 65.69
C GLY A 318 -2.60 -55.91 66.08
N GLY A 319 -1.60 -55.66 66.94
CA GLY A 319 -1.19 -54.33 67.38
C GLY A 319 -0.55 -53.50 66.28
N PHE A 320 0.31 -54.07 65.44
CA PHE A 320 0.82 -53.44 64.23
C PHE A 320 -0.30 -53.17 63.24
N GLY A 321 -1.25 -54.10 63.09
CA GLY A 321 -2.44 -53.91 62.27
C GLY A 321 -3.28 -52.74 62.76
N GLU A 322 -3.53 -52.65 64.07
CA GLU A 322 -4.26 -51.55 64.71
C GLU A 322 -3.48 -50.23 64.64
N GLN A 323 -2.18 -50.23 64.88
CA GLN A 323 -1.35 -49.02 64.86
C GLN A 323 -1.07 -48.52 63.44
N VAL A 324 -0.94 -49.42 62.46
CA VAL A 324 -0.89 -49.09 61.03
C VAL A 324 -2.27 -48.62 60.57
N GLN A 325 -3.36 -49.24 61.02
CA GLN A 325 -4.72 -48.79 60.72
C GLN A 325 -5.03 -47.44 61.37
N GLU A 326 -4.56 -47.18 62.58
CA GLU A 326 -4.68 -45.89 63.29
C GLU A 326 -3.80 -44.84 62.65
N SER A 327 -2.55 -45.18 62.29
CA SER A 327 -1.65 -44.29 61.56
C SER A 327 -2.17 -44.01 60.15
N LEU A 328 -2.76 -44.99 59.45
CA LEU A 328 -3.43 -44.82 58.16
C LEU A 328 -4.72 -44.03 58.32
N SER A 329 -5.48 -44.21 59.40
CA SER A 329 -6.70 -43.45 59.67
C SER A 329 -6.37 -42.00 60.00
N SER A 330 -5.37 -41.76 60.85
CA SER A 330 -4.86 -40.44 61.23
C SER A 330 -4.20 -39.75 60.04
N PHE A 331 -3.39 -40.47 59.26
CA PHE A 331 -2.85 -39.98 57.99
C PHE A 331 -3.95 -39.72 56.98
N SER A 332 -4.92 -40.61 56.81
CA SER A 332 -6.05 -40.42 55.90
C SER A 332 -6.89 -39.22 56.32
N GLN A 333 -7.15 -39.04 57.61
CA GLN A 333 -7.93 -37.92 58.15
C GLN A 333 -7.14 -36.60 58.07
N GLY A 334 -5.85 -36.63 58.38
CA GLY A 334 -4.93 -35.51 58.25
C GLY A 334 -4.72 -35.10 56.79
N ALA A 335 -4.51 -36.07 55.90
CA ALA A 335 -4.43 -35.86 54.46
C ALA A 335 -5.76 -35.36 53.90
N THR A 336 -6.90 -35.90 54.34
CA THR A 336 -8.22 -35.42 53.91
C THR A 336 -8.46 -33.99 54.37
N THR A 337 -8.07 -33.65 55.61
CA THR A 337 -8.20 -32.29 56.16
C THR A 337 -7.25 -31.33 55.44
N ALA A 338 -5.99 -31.71 55.25
CA ALA A 338 -5.00 -30.94 54.50
C ALA A 338 -5.40 -30.76 53.03
N ILE A 339 -5.94 -31.78 52.36
CA ILE A 339 -6.47 -31.70 50.99
C ILE A 339 -7.71 -30.79 50.96
N LYS A 340 -8.56 -30.84 51.98
CA LYS A 340 -9.74 -29.98 52.09
C LYS A 340 -9.35 -28.52 52.34
N ASP A 341 -8.38 -28.27 53.21
CA ASP A 341 -7.89 -26.93 53.53
C ASP A 341 -7.08 -26.34 52.36
N ALA A 342 -6.22 -27.14 51.72
CA ALA A 342 -5.54 -26.78 50.49
C ALA A 342 -6.54 -26.56 49.33
N GLY A 343 -7.57 -27.40 49.24
CA GLY A 343 -8.68 -27.24 48.30
C GLY A 343 -9.46 -25.95 48.54
N GLY A 344 -9.74 -25.61 49.80
CA GLY A 344 -10.37 -24.35 50.18
C GLY A 344 -9.50 -23.13 49.85
N ALA A 345 -8.22 -23.18 50.20
CA ALA A 345 -7.25 -22.14 49.87
C ALA A 345 -7.04 -21.98 48.34
N LEU A 346 -7.06 -23.09 47.59
CA LEU A 346 -7.02 -23.06 46.12
C LEU A 346 -8.30 -22.48 45.54
N VAL A 347 -9.48 -22.83 46.05
CA VAL A 347 -10.76 -22.24 45.61
C VAL A 347 -10.79 -20.74 45.90
N GLU A 348 -10.35 -20.32 47.08
CA GLU A 348 -10.23 -18.90 47.43
C GLU A 348 -9.23 -18.19 46.51
N THR A 349 -8.08 -18.81 46.24
CA THR A 349 -7.05 -18.26 45.37
C THR A 349 -7.55 -18.17 43.92
N ILE A 350 -8.20 -19.20 43.40
CA ILE A 350 -8.85 -19.21 42.08
C ILE A 350 -9.93 -18.12 42.03
N GLY A 351 -10.71 -17.90 43.11
CA GLY A 351 -11.65 -16.80 43.21
C GLY A 351 -10.98 -15.43 43.13
N THR A 352 -9.87 -15.23 43.86
CA THR A 352 -9.11 -13.96 43.81
C THR A 352 -8.41 -13.74 42.47
N ILE A 353 -7.89 -14.79 41.84
CA ILE A 353 -7.29 -14.73 40.49
C ILE A 353 -8.37 -14.45 39.46
N SER A 354 -9.52 -15.10 39.54
CA SER A 354 -10.66 -14.85 38.65
C SER A 354 -11.14 -13.41 38.76
N GLY A 355 -11.32 -12.88 39.98
CA GLY A 355 -11.70 -11.48 40.19
C GLY A 355 -10.60 -10.47 39.86
N SER A 356 -9.32 -10.87 39.91
CA SER A 356 -8.19 -10.05 39.45
C SER A 356 -8.10 -10.05 37.92
N ALA A 357 -8.33 -11.20 37.28
CA ALA A 357 -8.38 -11.35 35.83
C ALA A 357 -9.56 -10.59 35.23
N GLU A 358 -10.73 -10.62 35.87
CA GLU A 358 -11.90 -9.84 35.44
C GLU A 358 -11.65 -8.33 35.56
N ARG A 359 -11.05 -7.87 36.67
CA ARG A 359 -10.64 -6.47 36.81
C ARG A 359 -9.55 -6.07 35.82
N THR A 360 -8.62 -6.96 35.50
CA THR A 360 -7.57 -6.72 34.50
C THR A 360 -8.17 -6.69 33.09
N ALA A 361 -9.13 -7.56 32.78
CA ALA A 361 -9.85 -7.55 31.52
C ALA A 361 -10.69 -6.27 31.36
N GLN A 362 -11.36 -5.83 32.42
CA GLN A 362 -12.09 -4.57 32.44
C GLN A 362 -11.15 -3.36 32.27
N ALA A 363 -10.06 -3.29 33.05
CA ALA A 363 -9.07 -2.24 32.92
C ALA A 363 -8.40 -2.23 31.54
N SER A 364 -8.15 -3.40 30.94
CA SER A 364 -7.64 -3.52 29.57
C SER A 364 -8.66 -3.06 28.53
N SER A 365 -9.96 -3.31 28.76
CA SER A 365 -11.03 -2.82 27.88
C SER A 365 -11.13 -1.29 27.96
N GLU A 366 -11.15 -0.73 29.17
CA GLU A 366 -11.17 0.73 29.39
C GLU A 366 -9.92 1.39 28.81
N LEU A 367 -8.74 0.77 28.95
CA LEU A 367 -7.50 1.27 28.37
C LEU A 367 -7.50 1.17 26.84
N SER A 368 -8.07 0.11 26.27
CA SER A 368 -8.25 0.00 24.81
C SER A 368 -9.21 1.05 24.28
N GLU A 369 -10.27 1.37 25.02
CA GLU A 369 -11.21 2.44 24.68
C GLU A 369 -10.54 3.82 24.74
N GLN A 370 -9.78 4.09 25.82
CA GLN A 370 -9.01 5.34 25.95
C GLN A 370 -7.93 5.49 24.88
N VAL A 371 -7.21 4.42 24.52
CA VAL A 371 -6.26 4.44 23.40
C VAL A 371 -6.97 4.69 22.08
N GLY A 372 -8.20 4.16 21.91
CA GLY A 372 -9.06 4.46 20.76
C GLY A 372 -9.39 5.95 20.65
N LEU A 373 -9.86 6.56 21.74
CA LEU A 373 -10.15 8.00 21.80
C LEU A 373 -8.91 8.85 21.56
N LEU A 374 -7.76 8.45 22.10
CA LEU A 374 -6.50 9.17 21.90
C LEU A 374 -6.02 9.07 20.44
N ASN A 375 -6.22 7.94 19.78
CA ASN A 375 -5.93 7.79 18.35
C ASN A 375 -6.89 8.65 17.49
N GLU A 376 -8.18 8.69 17.83
CA GLU A 376 -9.16 9.57 17.16
C GLU A 376 -8.81 11.05 17.34
N HIS A 377 -8.38 11.46 18.54
CA HIS A 377 -7.90 12.82 18.80
C HIS A 377 -6.58 13.12 18.05
N GLN A 378 -5.66 12.17 17.96
CA GLN A 378 -4.44 12.31 17.17
C GLN A 378 -4.75 12.45 15.68
N GLU A 379 -5.65 11.64 15.13
CA GLU A 379 -6.10 11.74 13.73
C GLU A 379 -6.80 13.08 13.47
N THR A 380 -7.67 13.53 14.38
CA THR A 380 -8.33 14.84 14.28
C THR A 380 -7.31 15.98 14.33
N ALA A 381 -6.35 15.94 15.24
CA ALA A 381 -5.29 16.94 15.35
C ALA A 381 -4.37 16.94 14.12
N GLN A 382 -4.03 15.77 13.58
CA GLN A 382 -3.22 15.65 12.36
C GLN A 382 -3.98 16.17 11.14
N SER A 383 -5.28 15.88 11.03
CA SER A 383 -6.16 16.42 9.99
C SER A 383 -6.26 17.95 10.08
N ALA A 384 -6.46 18.50 11.28
CA ALA A 384 -6.50 19.94 11.50
C ALA A 384 -5.16 20.61 11.15
N LEU A 385 -4.03 20.01 11.52
CA LEU A 385 -2.70 20.51 11.17
C LEU A 385 -2.47 20.49 9.66
N ASN A 386 -2.86 19.41 8.98
CA ASN A 386 -2.74 19.31 7.53
C ASN A 386 -3.61 20.34 6.81
N ALA A 387 -4.82 20.62 7.32
CA ALA A 387 -5.67 21.68 6.80
C ALA A 387 -5.00 23.05 6.94
N VAL A 388 -4.46 23.37 8.12
CA VAL A 388 -3.72 24.62 8.36
C VAL A 388 -2.48 24.74 7.46
N ILE A 389 -1.74 23.66 7.25
CA ILE A 389 -0.59 23.65 6.33
C ILE A 389 -1.03 23.88 4.88
N ALA A 390 -2.15 23.29 4.47
CA ALA A 390 -2.71 23.50 3.14
C ALA A 390 -3.13 24.97 2.95
N ASP A 391 -3.88 25.54 3.90
CA ASP A 391 -4.31 26.94 3.88
C ASP A 391 -3.10 27.89 3.83
N LEU A 392 -2.06 27.62 4.63
CA LEU A 392 -0.82 28.41 4.61
C LEU A 392 -0.09 28.31 3.27
N ARG A 393 -0.05 27.11 2.68
CA ARG A 393 0.58 26.89 1.38
C ARG A 393 -0.18 27.64 0.28
N ASP A 394 -1.50 27.56 0.28
CA ASP A 394 -2.34 28.26 -0.70
C ASP A 394 -2.19 29.77 -0.57
N ALA A 395 -2.17 30.30 0.65
CA ALA A 395 -1.92 31.72 0.90
C ALA A 395 -0.51 32.16 0.42
N VAL A 396 0.52 31.34 0.61
CA VAL A 396 1.88 31.62 0.12
C VAL A 396 1.91 31.61 -1.41
N LEU A 397 1.27 30.64 -2.06
CA LEU A 397 1.18 30.56 -3.52
C LEU A 397 0.42 31.77 -4.09
N GLU A 398 -0.62 32.24 -3.42
CA GLU A 398 -1.35 33.44 -3.80
C GLU A 398 -0.48 34.71 -3.71
N VAL A 399 0.31 34.83 -2.64
CA VAL A 399 1.30 35.92 -2.50
C VAL A 399 2.36 35.83 -3.59
N GLU A 400 2.90 34.64 -3.88
CA GLU A 400 3.89 34.45 -4.95
C GLU A 400 3.32 34.80 -6.32
N ALA A 401 2.11 34.34 -6.64
CA ALA A 401 1.41 34.69 -7.88
C ALA A 401 1.15 36.19 -7.99
N THR A 402 0.86 36.86 -6.88
CA THR A 402 0.64 38.31 -6.84
C THR A 402 1.94 39.08 -7.01
N LEU A 403 3.04 38.63 -6.39
CA LEU A 403 4.38 39.20 -6.59
C LEU A 403 4.87 38.99 -8.03
N ALA A 404 4.62 37.82 -8.63
CA ALA A 404 4.96 37.55 -10.02
C ALA A 404 4.16 38.45 -10.99
N ARG A 405 2.87 38.69 -10.70
CA ARG A 405 2.06 39.67 -11.44
C ARG A 405 2.62 41.08 -11.28
N HIS A 406 3.07 41.45 -10.08
CA HIS A 406 3.67 42.76 -9.82
C HIS A 406 5.02 42.95 -10.52
N ASP A 407 5.90 41.94 -10.50
CA ASP A 407 7.18 41.99 -11.22
C ASP A 407 6.97 42.06 -12.73
N GLY A 408 6.04 41.27 -13.28
CA GLY A 408 5.63 41.37 -14.68
C GLY A 408 5.11 42.76 -15.05
N ALA A 409 4.29 43.36 -14.19
CA ALA A 409 3.80 44.73 -14.39
C ALA A 409 4.94 45.77 -14.34
N LEU A 410 5.88 45.65 -13.39
CA LEU A 410 7.03 46.54 -13.29
C LEU A 410 7.98 46.40 -14.49
N GLN A 411 8.28 45.18 -14.93
CA GLN A 411 9.08 44.94 -16.13
C GLN A 411 8.40 45.52 -17.37
N GLY A 412 7.08 45.35 -17.48
CA GLY A 412 6.27 46.00 -18.50
C GLY A 412 6.44 47.52 -18.51
N GLN A 413 6.32 48.15 -17.34
CA GLN A 413 6.52 49.60 -17.18
C GLN A 413 7.93 50.06 -17.52
N VAL A 414 8.96 49.32 -17.10
CA VAL A 414 10.36 49.65 -17.42
C VAL A 414 10.59 49.56 -18.93
N SER A 415 10.03 48.54 -19.58
CA SER A 415 10.11 48.39 -21.03
C SER A 415 9.37 49.51 -21.77
N GLU A 416 8.17 49.89 -21.32
CA GLU A 416 7.40 51.02 -21.85
C GLU A 416 8.13 52.36 -21.66
N LEU A 417 8.65 52.65 -20.46
CA LEU A 417 9.44 53.86 -20.19
C LEU A 417 10.72 53.92 -21.03
N THR A 418 11.38 52.78 -21.24
CA THR A 418 12.55 52.69 -22.13
C THR A 418 12.15 52.98 -23.57
N GLY A 419 11.02 52.43 -24.03
CA GLY A 419 10.46 52.73 -25.35
C GLY A 419 10.10 54.21 -25.54
N VAL A 420 9.47 54.85 -24.55
CA VAL A 420 9.17 56.28 -24.57
C VAL A 420 10.45 57.12 -24.60
N ARG A 421 11.46 56.76 -23.79
CA ARG A 421 12.77 57.44 -23.77
C ARG A 421 13.43 57.39 -25.14
N ASP A 422 13.45 56.22 -25.77
CA ASP A 422 14.08 56.03 -27.07
C ASP A 422 13.31 56.76 -28.19
N GLY A 423 11.98 56.78 -28.11
CA GLY A 423 11.10 57.58 -28.97
C GLY A 423 11.36 59.09 -28.87
N LEU A 424 11.42 59.63 -27.64
CA LEU A 424 11.79 61.03 -27.40
C LEU A 424 13.20 61.34 -27.92
N GLY A 425 14.14 60.40 -27.76
CA GLY A 425 15.49 60.52 -28.31
C GLY A 425 15.53 60.54 -29.84
N GLN A 426 14.62 59.87 -30.53
CA GLN A 426 14.47 60.00 -31.99
C GLN A 426 13.84 61.33 -32.39
N ILE A 427 12.82 61.80 -31.68
CA ILE A 427 12.17 63.09 -31.96
C ILE A 427 13.16 64.24 -31.78
N ALA A 428 13.93 64.25 -30.68
CA ALA A 428 14.96 65.25 -30.43
C ALA A 428 16.06 65.26 -31.52
N ARG A 429 16.48 64.07 -31.99
CA ARG A 429 17.42 63.93 -33.11
C ARG A 429 16.84 64.46 -34.44
N ARG A 430 15.55 64.24 -34.71
CA ARG A 430 14.91 64.81 -35.89
C ARG A 430 14.82 66.33 -35.81
N LEU A 431 14.41 66.88 -34.66
CA LEU A 431 14.30 68.33 -34.48
C LEU A 431 15.64 69.04 -34.64
N THR A 432 16.73 68.46 -34.10
CA THR A 432 18.08 69.00 -34.28
C THR A 432 18.56 68.92 -35.73
N MET A 433 18.23 67.87 -36.49
CA MET A 433 18.54 67.81 -37.93
C MET A 433 17.77 68.85 -38.76
N THR A 434 16.52 69.16 -38.40
CA THR A 434 15.74 70.23 -39.07
C THR A 434 16.18 71.64 -38.72
N ALA A 435 16.82 71.88 -37.58
CA ALA A 435 17.28 73.21 -37.18
C ALA A 435 18.64 73.61 -37.78
N VAL A 436 19.36 72.66 -38.37
CA VAL A 436 20.70 72.84 -38.98
C VAL A 436 20.62 73.05 -40.50
N ASN A 437 19.44 72.86 -41.08
CA ASN A 437 19.13 73.24 -42.47
C ASN A 437 18.28 74.51 -42.47
#